data_AF-A0A3M1P475-F1
#
_entry.id   AF-A0A3M1P475-F1
#
_cell.length_a   1.000
_cell.length_b   1.000
_cell.length_c   1.000
_cell.angle_alpha   90.00
_cell.angle_beta   90.00
_cell.angle_gamma   90.00
#
_symmetry.space_group_name_H-M   'P 1'
#
loop_
_entity.id
_entity.type
_entity.pdbx_description
1 polymer ?
#
loop_
_entity_poly.entity_id
_entity_poly.type
_entity_poly.pdbx_seq_one_letter_code
_entity_poly.pdbx_strand_id
1 'polypeptide(L)'
;VATFDEALMGGRETRAETLIALDEALERLAAVSPRQSQVVTYRFFGGLTHEEIAGALGVSVPTVRRDWRIAKAWLLRELSEEE
;
A
#
# COMPACT_ATOMS: atom_id res chain seq x y z
N VAL A 1 17.71 -3.38 -5.27
CA VAL A 1 16.78 -3.94 -4.26
C VAL A 1 15.41 -3.89 -4.90
N ALA A 2 14.82 -5.05 -5.21
CA ALA A 2 13.55 -5.07 -5.93
C ALA A 2 12.47 -4.41 -5.08
N THR A 3 11.82 -3.38 -5.63
CA THR A 3 10.82 -2.62 -4.89
C THR A 3 9.54 -3.46 -4.78
N PHE A 4 8.71 -3.25 -3.76
CA PHE A 4 7.40 -3.93 -3.64
C PHE A 4 6.55 -3.81 -4.92
N ASP A 5 6.73 -2.68 -5.61
CA ASP A 5 6.26 -2.37 -6.97
C ASP A 5 6.64 -3.45 -8.02
N GLU A 6 7.86 -3.97 -7.93
CA GLU A 6 8.46 -4.92 -8.88
C GLU A 6 7.98 -6.35 -8.64
N ALA A 7 7.69 -6.72 -7.38
CA ALA A 7 7.09 -8.01 -7.03
C ALA A 7 5.65 -8.15 -7.57
N LEU A 8 4.94 -7.03 -7.72
CA LEU A 8 3.58 -6.95 -8.30
C LEU A 8 3.58 -6.78 -9.83
N MET A 9 4.76 -6.78 -10.48
CA MET A 9 4.91 -6.60 -11.93
C MET A 9 5.00 -7.93 -12.73
N GLY A 10 4.85 -9.09 -12.10
CA GLY A 10 4.87 -10.40 -12.77
C GLY A 10 3.51 -10.80 -13.37
N GLY A 11 3.45 -11.04 -14.69
CA GLY A 11 2.33 -11.70 -15.40
C GLY A 11 1.01 -10.92 -15.47
N ARG A 12 0.41 -10.78 -16.67
CA ARG A 12 -0.82 -9.96 -16.86
C ARG A 12 -2.07 -10.55 -16.20
N GLU A 13 -2.18 -11.88 -16.11
CA GLU A 13 -3.34 -12.59 -15.56
C GLU A 13 -3.31 -12.57 -14.02
N THR A 14 -2.16 -12.88 -13.43
CA THR A 14 -1.90 -12.78 -11.98
C THR A 14 -2.01 -11.33 -11.45
N ARG A 15 -1.67 -10.33 -12.27
CA ARG A 15 -1.73 -8.91 -11.86
C ARG A 15 -3.16 -8.44 -11.56
N ALA A 16 -4.16 -8.85 -12.34
CA ALA A 16 -5.53 -8.40 -12.13
C ALA A 16 -6.09 -8.94 -10.81
N GLU A 17 -5.89 -10.23 -10.55
CA GLU A 17 -6.27 -10.90 -9.29
C GLU A 17 -5.54 -10.30 -8.10
N THR A 18 -4.23 -10.03 -8.24
CA THR A 18 -3.44 -9.40 -7.17
C THR A 18 -3.91 -7.98 -6.87
N LEU A 19 -4.32 -7.21 -7.88
CA LEU A 19 -4.86 -5.86 -7.67
C LEU A 19 -6.22 -5.90 -6.97
N ILE A 20 -7.07 -6.87 -7.29
CA ILE A 20 -8.36 -7.07 -6.61
C ILE A 20 -8.12 -7.44 -5.14
N ALA A 21 -7.27 -8.44 -4.87
CA ALA A 21 -6.92 -8.85 -3.51
C ALA A 21 -6.30 -7.69 -2.70
N LEU A 22 -5.46 -6.87 -3.36
CA LEU A 22 -4.89 -5.68 -2.74
C LEU A 22 -5.95 -4.63 -2.41
N ASP A 23 -6.91 -4.39 -3.30
CA ASP A 23 -8.01 -3.44 -3.08
C ASP A 23 -8.87 -3.87 -1.89
N GLU A 24 -9.26 -5.13 -1.84
CA GLU A 24 -10.01 -5.70 -0.71
C GLU A 24 -9.22 -5.63 0.61
N ALA A 25 -7.93 -5.96 0.59
CA ALA A 25 -7.07 -5.83 1.76
C ALA A 25 -6.91 -4.36 2.19
N LEU A 26 -6.93 -3.41 1.26
CA LEU A 26 -6.87 -1.98 1.56
C LEU A 26 -8.16 -1.45 2.18
N GLU A 27 -9.33 -1.99 1.80
CA GLU A 27 -10.60 -1.70 2.48
C GLU A 27 -10.56 -2.19 3.93
N ARG A 28 -10.04 -3.40 4.17
CA ARG A 28 -9.85 -3.94 5.53
C ARG A 28 -8.84 -3.11 6.33
N LEU A 29 -7.74 -2.70 5.71
CA LEU A 29 -6.77 -1.80 6.34
C LEU A 29 -7.38 -0.43 6.65
N ALA A 30 -8.26 0.10 5.80
CA ALA A 30 -8.91 1.38 6.03
C ALA A 30 -9.80 1.37 7.28
N ALA A 31 -10.44 0.24 7.58
CA ALA A 31 -11.23 0.06 8.80
C ALA A 31 -10.37 0.09 10.09
N VAL A 32 -9.12 -0.37 10.01
CA VAL A 32 -8.18 -0.40 11.16
C VAL A 32 -7.38 0.91 11.26
N SER A 33 -6.87 1.40 10.13
CA SER A 33 -6.05 2.60 10.03
C SER A 33 -6.26 3.32 8.69
N PRO A 34 -7.19 4.30 8.65
CA PRO A 34 -7.51 5.04 7.44
C PRO A 34 -6.28 5.72 6.81
N ARG A 35 -5.39 6.28 7.63
CA ARG A 35 -4.19 6.98 7.15
C ARG A 35 -3.19 6.03 6.49
N GLN A 36 -3.03 4.82 7.02
CA GLN A 36 -2.12 3.82 6.44
C GLN A 36 -2.64 3.32 5.09
N SER A 37 -3.94 3.08 4.98
CA SER A 37 -4.58 2.75 3.70
C SER A 37 -4.37 3.86 2.66
N GLN A 38 -4.64 5.13 3.03
CA GLN A 38 -4.42 6.28 2.14
C GLN A 38 -2.96 6.41 1.65
N VAL A 39 -1.97 6.19 2.53
CA VAL A 39 -0.56 6.22 2.15
C VAL A 39 -0.26 5.16 1.08
N VAL A 40 -0.82 3.95 1.21
CA VAL A 40 -0.63 2.90 0.21
C VAL A 40 -1.35 3.27 -1.09
N THR A 41 -2.60 3.73 -1.01
CA THR A 41 -3.37 4.14 -2.17
C THR A 41 -2.68 5.24 -2.98
N TYR A 42 -2.20 6.30 -2.33
CA TYR A 42 -1.48 7.37 -3.01
C TYR A 42 -0.18 6.90 -3.63
N ARG A 43 0.52 5.96 -2.99
CA ARG A 43 1.81 5.48 -3.50
C ARG A 43 1.66 4.49 -4.67
N PHE A 44 0.63 3.64 -4.63
CA PHE A 44 0.38 2.59 -5.62
C PHE A 44 -0.51 3.05 -6.77
N PHE A 45 -1.67 3.63 -6.47
CA PHE A 45 -2.61 4.06 -7.49
C PHE A 45 -2.34 5.49 -7.95
N GLY A 46 -1.86 6.35 -7.05
CA GLY A 46 -1.52 7.73 -7.37
C GLY A 46 -0.10 7.93 -7.91
N GLY A 47 0.83 7.02 -7.61
CA GLY A 47 2.25 7.18 -7.97
C GLY A 47 2.99 8.28 -7.20
N LEU A 48 2.42 8.81 -6.11
CA LEU A 48 2.99 9.92 -5.35
C LEU A 48 4.23 9.49 -4.55
N THR A 49 5.17 10.43 -4.37
CA THR A 49 6.31 10.31 -3.45
C THR A 49 5.90 10.48 -1.98
N HIS A 50 6.78 10.14 -1.03
CA HIS A 50 6.46 10.29 0.41
C HIS A 50 6.29 11.76 0.79
N GLU A 51 7.01 12.65 0.12
CA GLU A 51 6.97 14.09 0.27
C GLU A 51 5.63 14.66 -0.20
N GLU A 52 5.15 14.23 -1.37
CA GLU A 52 3.83 14.63 -1.89
C GLU A 52 2.70 14.10 -1.01
N ILE A 53 2.80 12.85 -0.55
CA ILE A 53 1.83 12.26 0.38
C ILE A 53 1.81 13.01 1.72
N ALA A 54 2.98 13.39 2.23
CA ALA A 54 3.09 14.16 3.47
C ALA A 54 2.36 15.51 3.32
N GLY A 55 2.55 16.18 2.18
CA GLY A 55 1.81 17.40 1.83
C GLY A 55 0.30 17.19 1.72
N ALA A 56 -0.13 16.14 1.02
CA ALA A 56 -1.55 15.82 0.83
C ALA A 56 -2.27 15.48 2.14
N LEU A 57 -1.58 14.80 3.07
CA LEU A 57 -2.14 14.37 4.36
C LEU A 57 -1.90 15.38 5.50
N GLY A 58 -1.13 16.44 5.27
CA GLY A 58 -0.78 17.42 6.31
C GLY A 58 0.05 16.83 7.45
N VAL A 59 0.87 15.82 7.17
CA VAL A 59 1.74 15.16 8.17
C VAL A 59 3.22 15.27 7.77
N SER A 60 4.11 14.86 8.66
CA SER A 60 5.56 14.85 8.36
C SER A 60 5.96 13.67 7.47
N VAL A 61 6.98 13.83 6.62
CA VAL A 61 7.55 12.74 5.81
C VAL A 61 7.97 11.52 6.67
N PRO A 62 8.60 11.68 7.86
CA PRO A 62 8.84 10.57 8.77
C PRO A 62 7.57 9.81 9.19
N THR A 63 6.45 10.51 9.39
CA THR A 63 5.15 9.89 9.68
C THR A 63 4.69 9.03 8.50
N VAL A 64 4.72 9.56 7.28
CA VAL A 64 4.36 8.80 6.07
C VAL A 64 5.24 7.57 5.91
N ARG A 65 6.56 7.70 6.09
CA ARG A 65 7.49 6.56 6.00
C ARG A 65 7.19 5.48 7.04
N ARG A 66 6.82 5.89 8.26
CA ARG A 66 6.41 4.96 9.32
C ARG A 66 5.12 4.25 8.96
N ASP A 67 4.10 4.99 8.53
CA ASP A 67 2.80 4.46 8.15
C ASP A 67 2.93 3.51 6.95
N TRP A 68 3.71 3.88 5.93
CA TRP A 68 4.03 3.02 4.79
C TRP A 68 4.64 1.68 5.21
N ARG A 69 5.64 1.71 6.10
CA ARG A 69 6.29 0.48 6.58
C ARG A 69 5.32 -0.43 7.34
N ILE A 70 4.43 0.15 8.15
CA ILE A 70 3.43 -0.61 8.91
C ILE A 70 2.38 -1.17 7.97
N ALA A 71 1.84 -0.35 7.07
CA ALA A 71 0.85 -0.75 6.07
C ALA A 71 1.37 -1.88 5.20
N LYS A 72 2.60 -1.79 4.70
CA LYS A 72 3.23 -2.85 3.91
C LYS A 72 3.38 -4.14 4.69
N ALA A 73 3.81 -4.10 5.95
CA ALA A 73 3.93 -5.29 6.78
C ALA A 73 2.57 -5.94 7.07
N TRP A 74 1.54 -5.12 7.26
CA TRP A 74 0.16 -5.58 7.46
C TRP A 74 -0.39 -6.24 6.18
N LEU A 75 -0.27 -5.59 5.02
CA LEU A 75 -0.74 -6.11 3.74
C LEU A 75 -0.03 -7.41 3.33
N LEU A 76 1.28 -7.51 3.58
CA LEU A 76 2.01 -8.75 3.34
C LEU A 76 1.48 -9.90 4.22
N ARG A 77 1.11 -9.63 5.47
CA ARG A 77 0.52 -10.65 6.33
C ARG A 77 -0.86 -11.03 5.81
N GLU A 78 -1.71 -10.05 5.56
CA GLU A 78 -3.08 -10.25 5.12
C GLU A 78 -3.16 -11.07 3.83
N LEU A 79 -2.36 -10.70 2.82
CA LEU A 79 -2.32 -11.39 1.52
C LEU A 79 -1.63 -12.76 1.57
N SER A 80 -0.88 -13.07 2.63
CA SER A 80 -0.29 -14.41 2.86
C SER A 80 -1.16 -15.31 3.74
N GLU A 81 -2.15 -14.75 4.46
CA GLU A 81 -3.12 -15.53 5.23
C GLU A 81 -4.33 -15.94 4.36
N GLU A 82 -4.47 -15.41 3.15
CA GLU A 82 -5.50 -15.74 2.16
C GLU A 82 -5.07 -16.90 1.22
N GLU A 83 -4.31 -17.86 1.74
CA GLU A 83 -3.99 -19.17 1.13
C GLU A 83 -4.77 -20.33 1.77
#